data_AF-A0A7G2SH30-F1
#
_entry.id   AF-A0A7G2SH30-F1
#
_cell.length_a   1.000
_cell.length_b   1.000
_cell.length_c   1.000
_cell.angle_alpha   90.00
_cell.angle_beta   90.00
_cell.angle_gamma   90.00
#
_symmetry.space_group_name_H-M   'P 1'
#
loop_
_entity.id
_entity.type
_entity.pdbx_description
1 polymer ?
#
loop_
_entity_poly.entity_id
_entity_poly.type
_entity_poly.pdbx_seq_one_letter_code
_entity_poly.pdbx_strand_id
1 'polypeptide(L)'
;MAQIREYAYYIKGEELALVEREVNFDNDPDSRTYGPGVDRGEWKSPLADATDGLKIQYTYNPEYWINDASDVVASTAYTEAGGLLALSVGTMSIDAGEWVVITGSDRWNGLHQVNTSVSSGTSLTLNTKYNGEAVTESSTVLVDINVLEDDDDELDIPVYLEDAVIYYIKAKLQEDVGNIEMREYFMKLFNKNLEKHANSRQWGARILSSGPFAIR
;
A
#
# COMPACT_ATOMS: atom_id res chain seq x y z
N MET A 1 -30.02 -19.54 -26.82
CA MET A 1 -29.32 -18.26 -27.10
C MET A 1 -28.45 -17.95 -25.89
N ALA A 2 -27.18 -17.59 -26.08
CA ALA A 2 -26.34 -17.17 -24.96
C ALA A 2 -26.84 -15.79 -24.48
N GLN A 3 -27.17 -15.67 -23.19
CA GLN A 3 -27.46 -14.37 -22.59
C GLN A 3 -26.15 -13.58 -22.47
N ILE A 4 -26.09 -12.42 -23.12
CA ILE A 4 -24.97 -11.48 -22.94
C ILE A 4 -25.13 -10.85 -21.56
N ARG A 5 -24.08 -10.87 -20.75
CA ARG A 5 -24.02 -10.16 -19.46
C ARG A 5 -22.91 -9.14 -19.53
N GLU A 6 -23.18 -7.93 -19.06
CA GLU A 6 -22.21 -6.84 -19.01
C GLU A 6 -21.95 -6.49 -17.54
N TYR A 7 -20.68 -6.45 -17.14
CA TYR A 7 -20.26 -6.08 -15.80
C TYR A 7 -19.42 -4.80 -15.84
N ALA A 8 -19.51 -3.99 -14.80
CA ALA A 8 -18.65 -2.86 -14.55
C ALA A 8 -18.20 -2.84 -13.08
N TYR A 9 -17.15 -2.09 -12.78
CA TYR A 9 -16.71 -1.87 -11.41
C TYR A 9 -16.53 -0.38 -11.15
N TYR A 10 -16.64 0.01 -9.90
CA TYR A 10 -16.24 1.34 -9.45
C TYR A 10 -15.53 1.27 -8.11
N ILE A 11 -14.71 2.28 -7.85
CA ILE A 11 -13.94 2.44 -6.62
C ILE A 11 -14.57 3.61 -5.84
N LYS A 12 -14.85 3.39 -4.56
CA LYS A 12 -15.35 4.43 -3.66
C LYS A 12 -14.57 4.37 -2.35
N GLY A 13 -13.57 5.23 -2.21
CA GLY A 13 -12.61 5.15 -1.11
C GLY A 13 -11.73 3.90 -1.27
N GLU A 14 -11.64 3.10 -0.20
CA GLU A 14 -10.87 1.85 -0.17
C GLU A 14 -11.68 0.62 -0.64
N GLU A 15 -12.96 0.81 -0.97
CA GLU A 15 -13.86 -0.27 -1.36
C GLU A 15 -14.00 -0.36 -2.88
N LEU A 16 -13.97 -1.59 -3.41
CA LEU A 16 -14.25 -1.92 -4.81
C LEU A 16 -15.62 -2.60 -4.90
N ALA A 17 -16.48 -2.07 -5.78
CA ALA A 17 -17.82 -2.61 -6.01
C ALA A 17 -17.97 -3.10 -7.45
N LEU A 18 -18.58 -4.28 -7.62
CA LEU A 18 -18.95 -4.86 -8.91
C LEU A 18 -20.45 -4.66 -9.15
N VAL A 19 -20.81 -4.25 -10.36
CA VAL A 19 -22.20 -4.08 -10.80
C VAL A 19 -22.45 -4.80 -12.12
N GLU A 20 -23.66 -5.32 -12.28
CA GLU A 20 -24.14 -5.99 -13.49
C GLU A 20 -25.18 -5.10 -14.19
N ARG A 21 -25.09 -5.00 -15.51
CA ARG A 21 -26.07 -4.28 -16.32
C ARG A 21 -27.30 -5.17 -16.52
N GLU A 22 -28.46 -4.67 -16.14
CA GLU A 22 -29.70 -5.38 -16.41
C GLU A 22 -30.07 -5.22 -17.90
N VAL A 23 -30.00 -6.34 -18.63
CA VAL A 23 -30.36 -6.40 -20.06
C VAL A 23 -31.66 -7.15 -20.31
N ASN A 24 -32.30 -7.68 -19.26
CA ASN A 24 -33.56 -8.38 -19.38
C ASN A 24 -34.71 -7.37 -19.54
N PHE A 25 -35.54 -7.61 -20.54
CA PHE A 25 -36.75 -6.84 -20.75
C PHE A 25 -37.81 -7.32 -19.77
N ASP A 26 -38.09 -6.49 -18.76
CA ASP A 26 -39.34 -6.62 -18.04
C ASP A 26 -40.45 -6.04 -18.92
N ASN A 27 -41.22 -6.91 -19.54
CA ASN A 27 -42.32 -6.53 -20.43
C ASN A 27 -43.63 -6.39 -19.64
N ASP A 28 -43.52 -6.02 -18.37
CA ASP A 28 -44.64 -5.74 -17.48
C ASP A 28 -45.14 -4.30 -17.73
N PRO A 29 -46.35 -4.12 -18.31
CA PRO A 29 -46.91 -2.81 -18.58
C PRO A 29 -47.26 -2.01 -17.31
N ASP A 30 -47.28 -2.66 -16.14
CA ASP A 30 -47.51 -2.01 -14.84
C ASP A 30 -46.20 -1.58 -14.16
N SER A 31 -45.04 -1.93 -14.72
CA SER A 31 -43.74 -1.51 -14.20
C SER A 31 -43.47 -0.03 -14.46
N ARG A 32 -42.97 0.67 -13.44
CA ARG A 32 -42.55 2.09 -13.54
C ARG A 32 -41.43 2.33 -14.55
N THR A 33 -40.70 1.30 -14.93
CA THR A 33 -39.61 1.35 -15.92
C THR A 33 -40.06 0.97 -17.33
N TYR A 34 -41.36 0.74 -17.54
CA TYR A 34 -41.95 0.42 -18.83
C TYR A 34 -42.41 1.68 -19.59
N GLY A 35 -41.71 2.07 -20.65
CA GLY A 35 -42.15 3.17 -21.51
C GLY A 35 -41.12 3.72 -22.49
N PRO A 36 -41.53 4.51 -23.50
CA PRO A 36 -40.62 5.21 -24.40
C PRO A 36 -39.89 6.33 -23.65
N GLY A 37 -38.56 6.23 -23.55
CA GLY A 37 -37.69 7.24 -22.92
C GLY A 37 -37.07 6.81 -21.58
N VAL A 38 -37.34 5.60 -21.09
CA VAL A 38 -36.68 5.06 -19.88
C VAL A 38 -35.27 4.61 -20.25
N ASP A 39 -34.27 5.07 -19.49
CA ASP A 39 -32.86 4.76 -19.73
C ASP A 39 -32.62 3.25 -19.66
N ARG A 40 -32.21 2.69 -20.79
CA ARG A 40 -32.07 1.24 -20.98
C ARG A 40 -30.73 0.77 -20.42
N GLY A 41 -30.78 0.16 -19.25
CA GLY A 41 -29.64 -0.55 -18.65
C GLY A 41 -29.20 0.09 -17.34
N GLU A 42 -30.04 -0.08 -16.32
CA GLU A 42 -29.65 0.22 -14.95
C GLU A 42 -28.55 -0.73 -14.49
N TRP A 43 -27.61 -0.20 -13.72
CA TRP A 43 -26.56 -0.98 -13.07
C TRP A 43 -27.06 -1.43 -11.69
N LYS A 44 -27.08 -2.74 -11.47
CA LYS A 44 -27.56 -3.34 -10.22
C LYS A 44 -26.48 -4.26 -9.63
N SER A 45 -26.63 -4.60 -8.35
CA SER A 45 -25.77 -5.60 -7.73
C SER A 45 -25.97 -6.95 -8.44
N PRO A 46 -24.89 -7.70 -8.75
CA PRO A 46 -25.01 -9.01 -9.36
C PRO A 46 -25.83 -9.94 -8.46
N LEU A 47 -26.83 -10.60 -9.03
CA LEU A 47 -27.66 -11.59 -8.31
C LEU A 47 -27.07 -13.00 -8.38
N ALA A 48 -26.18 -13.23 -9.34
CA ALA A 48 -25.41 -14.46 -9.46
C ALA A 48 -24.04 -14.29 -8.79
N ASP A 49 -23.49 -15.41 -8.32
CA ASP A 49 -22.12 -15.44 -7.83
C ASP A 49 -21.15 -15.05 -8.96
N ALA A 50 -20.34 -14.02 -8.70
CA ALA A 50 -19.37 -13.45 -9.64
C ALA A 50 -17.93 -13.60 -9.09
N THR A 51 -17.69 -14.71 -8.37
CA THR A 51 -16.42 -15.04 -7.72
C THR A 51 -15.20 -15.02 -8.66
N ASP A 52 -15.39 -15.27 -9.96
CA ASP A 52 -14.33 -15.20 -10.98
C ASP A 52 -14.33 -13.90 -11.81
N GLY A 53 -15.19 -12.92 -11.46
CA GLY A 53 -15.38 -11.69 -12.24
C GLY A 53 -14.27 -10.65 -12.05
N LEU A 54 -13.48 -10.76 -10.98
CA LEU A 54 -12.43 -9.81 -10.63
C LEU A 54 -11.11 -10.54 -10.42
N LYS A 55 -10.12 -10.22 -11.25
CA LYS A 55 -8.72 -10.55 -10.99
C LYS A 55 -8.01 -9.29 -10.53
N ILE A 56 -7.77 -9.20 -9.23
CA ILE A 56 -6.96 -8.13 -8.66
C ILE A 56 -5.50 -8.53 -8.84
N GLN A 57 -4.78 -7.80 -9.70
CA GLN A 57 -3.35 -7.90 -9.77
C GLN A 57 -2.76 -6.95 -8.71
N TYR A 58 -2.24 -7.52 -7.62
CA TYR A 58 -1.41 -6.77 -6.70
C TYR A 58 -0.08 -6.50 -7.39
N THR A 59 0.13 -5.26 -7.81
CA THR A 59 1.45 -4.80 -8.24
C THR A 59 2.13 -4.21 -7.02
N TYR A 60 3.11 -4.94 -6.47
CA TYR A 60 4.00 -4.40 -5.44
C TYR A 60 4.78 -3.24 -6.08
N ASN A 61 4.55 -2.02 -5.60
CA ASN A 61 5.23 -0.81 -6.04
C ASN A 61 6.00 -0.19 -4.87
N PRO A 62 7.15 -0.77 -4.48
CA PRO A 62 7.99 -0.20 -3.44
C PRO A 62 8.51 1.17 -3.89
N GLU A 63 8.43 2.15 -3.00
CA GLU A 63 9.15 3.41 -3.16
C GLU A 63 10.54 3.24 -2.58
N TYR A 64 11.56 3.47 -3.40
CA TYR A 64 12.96 3.41 -2.99
C TYR A 64 13.46 4.83 -2.74
N TRP A 65 14.09 5.05 -1.59
CA TRP A 65 14.76 6.30 -1.27
C TRP A 65 16.25 6.13 -1.46
N ILE A 66 16.88 7.11 -2.09
CA ILE A 66 18.32 7.14 -2.31
C ILE A 66 18.92 7.97 -1.18
N ASN A 67 19.94 7.43 -0.50
CA ASN A 67 20.59 8.12 0.60
C ASN A 67 21.32 9.39 0.12
N ASP A 68 22.01 9.34 -1.03
CA ASP A 68 22.63 10.52 -1.63
C ASP A 68 22.75 10.49 -3.18
N ALA A 69 23.24 11.59 -3.78
CA ALA A 69 23.39 11.70 -5.23
C ALA A 69 24.61 10.92 -5.80
N SER A 70 25.54 10.47 -4.95
CA SER A 70 26.67 9.61 -5.33
C SER A 70 26.21 8.18 -5.61
N ASP A 71 25.05 7.80 -5.09
CA ASP A 71 24.46 6.46 -5.24
C ASP A 71 23.71 6.27 -6.56
N VAL A 72 23.79 7.24 -7.47
CA VAL A 72 23.14 7.23 -8.78
C VAL A 72 24.19 7.06 -9.87
N VAL A 73 24.16 5.92 -10.55
CA VAL A 73 25.11 5.57 -11.61
C VAL A 73 24.37 5.42 -12.94
N ALA A 74 24.80 6.14 -13.96
CA ALA A 74 24.26 5.96 -15.30
C ALA A 74 24.70 4.62 -15.90
N SER A 75 23.78 3.94 -16.58
CA SER A 75 24.04 2.79 -17.44
C SER A 75 23.74 3.13 -18.90
N THR A 76 24.59 2.65 -19.81
CA THR A 76 24.54 3.01 -21.24
C THR A 76 24.28 1.81 -22.16
N ALA A 77 24.39 0.60 -21.65
CA ALA A 77 24.12 -0.63 -22.38
C ALA A 77 23.94 -1.80 -21.42
N TYR A 78 23.32 -2.87 -21.92
CA TYR A 78 23.33 -4.17 -21.26
C TYR A 78 23.68 -5.29 -22.25
N THR A 79 24.31 -6.34 -21.76
CA THR A 79 24.76 -7.50 -22.54
C THR A 79 24.62 -8.78 -21.72
N GLU A 80 24.75 -9.92 -22.40
CA GLU A 80 24.87 -11.22 -21.75
C GLU A 80 26.31 -11.46 -21.28
N ALA A 81 26.45 -12.00 -20.06
CA ALA A 81 27.70 -12.50 -19.51
C ALA A 81 27.43 -13.78 -18.69
N GLY A 82 27.70 -14.95 -19.26
CA GLY A 82 27.52 -16.23 -18.57
C GLY A 82 26.05 -16.61 -18.30
N GLY A 83 25.13 -16.19 -19.18
CA GLY A 83 23.69 -16.36 -19.07
C GLY A 83 23.01 -15.34 -18.15
N LEU A 84 23.77 -14.35 -17.67
CA LEU A 84 23.34 -13.32 -16.76
C LEU A 84 23.39 -11.94 -17.41
N LEU A 85 22.61 -11.01 -16.85
CA LEU A 85 22.53 -9.62 -17.27
C LEU A 85 23.77 -8.88 -16.77
N ALA A 86 24.56 -8.36 -17.69
CA ALA A 86 25.66 -7.45 -17.42
C ALA A 86 25.34 -6.05 -17.93
N LEU A 87 25.36 -5.07 -17.04
CA LEU A 87 25.19 -3.66 -17.36
C LEU A 87 26.55 -3.01 -17.61
N SER A 88 26.61 -2.12 -18.61
CA SER A 88 27.70 -1.15 -18.76
C SER A 88 27.31 0.10 -17.99
N VAL A 89 28.08 0.40 -16.95
CA VAL A 89 27.80 1.44 -15.95
C VAL A 89 28.97 2.40 -15.82
N GLY A 90 28.72 3.58 -15.23
CA GLY A 90 29.78 4.44 -14.71
C GLY A 90 30.63 3.73 -13.64
N THR A 91 31.77 4.32 -13.28
CA THR A 91 32.65 3.76 -12.26
C THR A 91 31.92 3.65 -10.93
N MET A 92 31.86 2.44 -10.36
CA MET A 92 31.20 2.16 -9.09
C MET A 92 31.94 1.08 -8.29
N SER A 93 31.61 1.00 -7.00
CA SER A 93 32.03 -0.09 -6.11
C SER A 93 30.81 -0.65 -5.41
N ILE A 94 30.61 -1.96 -5.49
CA ILE A 94 29.45 -2.65 -4.91
C ILE A 94 29.83 -4.11 -4.65
N ASP A 95 29.37 -4.68 -3.55
CA ASP A 95 29.70 -6.04 -3.17
C ASP A 95 28.72 -7.08 -3.75
N ALA A 96 29.21 -8.31 -3.92
CA ALA A 96 28.37 -9.43 -4.32
C ALA A 96 27.25 -9.66 -3.28
N GLY A 97 26.04 -9.90 -3.77
CA GLY A 97 24.87 -10.14 -2.92
C GLY A 97 24.09 -8.88 -2.54
N GLU A 98 24.65 -7.69 -2.74
CA GLU A 98 23.93 -6.42 -2.56
C GLU A 98 22.84 -6.22 -3.62
N TRP A 99 21.88 -5.35 -3.32
CA TRP A 99 20.75 -5.05 -4.18
C TRP A 99 20.91 -3.69 -4.85
N VAL A 100 20.52 -3.63 -6.13
CA VAL A 100 20.47 -2.41 -6.93
C VAL A 100 19.09 -2.25 -7.54
N VAL A 101 18.69 -1.02 -7.80
CA VAL A 101 17.45 -0.70 -8.49
C VAL A 101 17.79 -0.08 -9.83
N ILE A 102 17.26 -0.67 -10.89
CA ILE A 102 17.38 -0.13 -12.23
C ILE A 102 16.10 0.67 -12.52
N THR A 103 16.27 1.86 -13.05
CA THR A 103 15.18 2.74 -13.50
C THR A 103 15.47 3.29 -14.89
N GLY A 104 14.41 3.59 -15.64
CA GLY A 104 14.52 4.14 -16.99
C GLY A 104 14.97 3.15 -18.06
N SER A 105 14.99 1.84 -17.77
CA SER A 105 15.13 0.80 -18.80
C SER A 105 13.74 0.42 -19.32
N ASP A 106 13.61 0.07 -20.60
CA ASP A 106 12.38 -0.43 -21.19
C ASP A 106 11.97 -1.78 -20.61
N ARG A 107 12.94 -2.59 -20.14
CA ARG A 107 12.72 -3.98 -19.74
C ARG A 107 13.16 -4.30 -18.32
N TRP A 108 14.23 -3.67 -17.85
CA TRP A 108 14.91 -4.07 -16.62
C TRP A 108 14.58 -3.17 -15.44
N ASN A 109 13.45 -2.48 -15.43
CA ASN A 109 13.08 -1.69 -14.26
C ASN A 109 12.81 -2.60 -13.06
N GLY A 110 13.34 -2.23 -11.90
CA GLY A 110 13.08 -2.91 -10.63
C GLY A 110 14.35 -3.26 -9.86
N LEU A 111 14.18 -4.16 -8.89
CA LEU A 111 15.22 -4.59 -7.95
C LEU A 111 15.99 -5.79 -8.50
N HIS A 112 17.33 -5.72 -8.47
CA HIS A 112 18.23 -6.75 -8.96
C HIS A 112 19.36 -6.99 -7.98
N GLN A 113 19.80 -8.25 -7.84
CA GLN A 113 20.91 -8.59 -6.97
C GLN A 113 22.23 -8.67 -7.75
N VAL A 114 23.30 -8.16 -7.16
CA VAL A 114 24.66 -8.23 -7.71
C VAL A 114 25.22 -9.65 -7.62
N ASN A 115 25.74 -10.16 -8.74
CA ASN A 115 26.34 -11.49 -8.82
C ASN A 115 27.80 -11.50 -8.33
N THR A 116 28.58 -10.49 -8.71
CA THR A 116 30.02 -10.41 -8.43
C THR A 116 30.40 -9.02 -7.96
N SER A 117 31.22 -8.93 -6.90
CA SER A 117 31.73 -7.65 -6.41
C SER A 117 32.45 -6.90 -7.52
N VAL A 118 32.20 -5.59 -7.59
CA VAL A 118 32.85 -4.66 -8.50
C VAL A 118 33.61 -3.65 -7.65
N SER A 119 34.88 -3.40 -7.94
CA SER A 119 35.69 -2.40 -7.24
C SER A 119 36.23 -1.39 -8.25
N SER A 120 35.64 -0.20 -8.29
CA SER A 120 35.96 0.84 -9.28
C SER A 120 35.87 0.35 -10.73
N GLY A 121 34.87 -0.48 -11.02
CA GLY A 121 34.63 -1.07 -12.34
C GLY A 121 33.49 -0.38 -13.10
N THR A 122 33.41 -0.66 -14.40
CA THR A 122 32.39 -0.11 -15.32
C THR A 122 31.43 -1.19 -15.86
N SER A 123 31.50 -2.40 -15.32
CA SER A 123 30.61 -3.50 -15.68
C SER A 123 30.04 -4.13 -14.42
N LEU A 124 28.71 -4.20 -14.35
CA LEU A 124 27.96 -4.77 -13.24
C LEU A 124 27.22 -6.00 -13.71
N THR A 125 27.56 -7.18 -13.18
CA THR A 125 26.84 -8.43 -13.48
C THR A 125 25.82 -8.71 -12.40
N LEU A 126 24.57 -8.96 -12.80
CA LEU A 126 23.43 -9.18 -11.93
C LEU A 126 22.99 -10.65 -11.97
N ASN A 127 22.35 -11.14 -10.92
CA ASN A 127 21.75 -12.49 -10.86
C ASN A 127 20.51 -12.65 -11.78
N THR A 128 20.20 -11.63 -12.57
CA THR A 128 19.08 -11.63 -13.52
C THR A 128 19.49 -12.36 -14.78
N LYS A 129 18.68 -13.33 -15.21
CA LYS A 129 18.97 -14.08 -16.43
C LYS A 129 18.77 -13.21 -17.66
N TYR A 130 19.78 -13.17 -18.52
CA TYR A 130 19.68 -12.56 -19.83
C TYR A 130 20.45 -13.40 -20.83
N ASN A 131 19.83 -13.65 -21.98
CA ASN A 131 20.45 -14.36 -23.10
C ASN A 131 20.00 -13.66 -24.38
N GLY A 132 20.83 -12.73 -24.82
CA GLY A 132 20.56 -11.86 -25.95
C GLY A 132 21.80 -11.06 -26.32
N GLU A 133 21.71 -10.34 -27.43
CA GLU A 133 22.80 -9.50 -27.91
C GLU A 133 22.97 -8.25 -27.04
N ALA A 134 24.10 -7.55 -27.22
CA ALA A 134 24.32 -6.28 -26.55
C ALA A 134 23.34 -5.23 -27.07
N VAL A 135 22.65 -4.55 -26.15
CA VAL A 135 21.69 -3.48 -26.46
C VAL A 135 22.20 -2.18 -25.84
N THR A 136 22.25 -1.13 -26.66
CA THR A 136 22.57 0.24 -26.18
C THR A 136 21.28 0.90 -25.71
N GLU A 137 21.23 1.22 -24.43
CA GLU A 137 20.07 1.82 -23.76
C GLU A 137 20.56 2.68 -22.59
N SER A 138 20.00 3.88 -22.46
CA SER A 138 20.25 4.74 -21.30
C SER A 138 19.32 4.34 -20.16
N SER A 139 19.88 3.88 -19.05
CA SER A 139 19.15 3.62 -17.81
C SER A 139 19.94 4.15 -16.61
N THR A 140 19.33 4.15 -15.43
CA THR A 140 19.96 4.62 -14.19
C THR A 140 19.93 3.50 -13.16
N VAL A 141 21.09 3.23 -12.56
CA VAL A 141 21.29 2.24 -11.51
C VAL A 141 21.44 2.98 -10.19
N LEU A 142 20.59 2.64 -9.24
CA LEU A 142 20.63 3.13 -7.87
C LEU A 142 21.34 2.07 -7.01
N VAL A 143 22.31 2.51 -6.22
CA VAL A 143 23.02 1.70 -5.23
C VAL A 143 22.71 2.17 -3.81
N ASP A 144 23.25 1.47 -2.81
CA ASP A 144 23.02 1.75 -1.39
C ASP A 144 21.53 1.96 -1.05
N ILE A 145 20.70 1.05 -1.57
CA ILE A 145 19.27 1.14 -1.38
C ILE A 145 18.95 0.63 0.02
N ASN A 146 18.61 1.57 0.89
CA ASN A 146 17.79 1.26 2.04
C ASN A 146 16.39 0.95 1.52
N VAL A 147 16.05 -0.35 1.49
CA VAL A 147 14.65 -0.74 1.52
C VAL A 147 14.12 -0.15 2.82
N LEU A 148 13.01 0.60 2.75
CA LEU A 148 12.22 0.91 3.93
C LEU A 148 11.78 -0.44 4.53
N GLU A 149 12.61 -1.01 5.39
CA GLU A 149 12.10 -1.63 6.59
C GLU A 149 11.37 -0.49 7.29
N ASP A 150 10.04 -0.52 7.26
CA ASP A 150 9.15 0.34 8.06
C ASP A 150 9.29 -0.05 9.54
N ASP A 151 10.54 -0.19 10.00
CA ASP A 151 10.94 -0.80 11.27
C ASP A 151 11.35 0.30 12.27
N ASP A 152 10.68 1.45 12.22
CA ASP A 152 10.45 2.19 13.46
C ASP A 152 9.00 1.97 13.87
N ASP A 153 8.74 0.79 14.46
CA ASP A 153 7.51 0.46 15.20
C ASP A 153 7.24 1.46 16.36
N GLU A 154 8.18 2.39 16.62
CA GLU A 154 8.07 3.44 17.61
C GLU A 154 7.27 4.63 17.05
N LEU A 155 6.01 4.73 17.48
CA LEU A 155 5.19 5.91 17.21
C LEU A 155 5.77 7.11 17.97
N ASP A 156 6.22 8.16 17.27
CA ASP A 156 6.65 9.44 17.88
C ASP A 156 5.44 10.23 18.44
N ILE A 157 4.82 9.67 19.48
CA ILE A 157 3.74 10.27 20.23
C ILE A 157 4.08 10.18 21.72
N PRO A 158 3.63 11.12 22.56
CA PRO A 158 3.83 11.04 24.00
C PRO A 158 3.36 9.70 24.57
N VAL A 159 4.08 9.13 25.54
CA VAL A 159 3.79 7.85 26.23
C VAL A 159 2.31 7.65 26.60
N TYR A 160 1.62 8.70 27.04
CA TYR A 160 0.18 8.61 27.37
C TYR A 160 -0.71 8.35 26.14
N LEU A 161 -0.33 8.88 24.98
CA LEU A 161 -1.01 8.66 23.72
C LEU A 161 -0.66 7.29 23.13
N GLU A 162 0.57 6.79 23.27
CA GLU A 162 0.93 5.41 22.91
C GLU A 162 0.04 4.40 23.64
N ASP A 163 -0.02 4.51 24.97
CA ASP A 163 -0.88 3.66 25.80
C ASP A 163 -2.36 3.79 25.39
N ALA A 164 -2.81 5.00 25.07
CA ALA A 164 -4.19 5.24 24.66
C ALA A 164 -4.50 4.49 23.35
N VAL A 165 -3.61 4.54 22.35
CA VAL A 165 -3.75 3.80 21.09
C VAL A 165 -3.85 2.30 21.36
N ILE A 166 -2.97 1.75 22.22
CA ILE A 166 -2.99 0.34 22.60
C ILE A 166 -4.33 -0.05 23.25
N TYR A 167 -4.86 0.75 24.17
CA TYR A 167 -6.15 0.46 24.81
C TYR A 167 -7.32 0.56 23.84
N TYR A 168 -7.29 1.49 22.89
CA TYR A 168 -8.33 1.61 21.88
C TYR A 168 -8.36 0.37 20.96
N ILE A 169 -7.19 -0.09 20.49
CA ILE A 169 -7.09 -1.31 19.67
C ILE A 169 -7.60 -2.53 20.44
N LYS A 170 -7.19 -2.68 21.72
CA LYS A 170 -7.71 -3.75 22.58
C LYS A 170 -9.22 -3.69 22.74
N ALA A 171 -9.80 -2.49 22.89
CA ALA A 171 -11.24 -2.33 22.96
C ALA A 171 -11.93 -2.81 21.68
N LYS A 172 -11.41 -2.45 20.50
CA LYS A 172 -11.94 -2.90 19.20
C LYS A 172 -11.84 -4.40 19.01
N LEU A 173 -10.71 -4.99 19.38
CA LEU A 173 -10.55 -6.45 19.32
C LEU A 173 -11.56 -7.18 20.23
N GLN A 174 -11.86 -6.64 21.41
CA GLN A 174 -12.90 -7.22 22.29
C GLN A 174 -14.32 -6.98 21.77
N GLU A 175 -14.57 -5.86 21.10
CA GLU A 175 -15.84 -5.56 20.43
C GLU A 175 -16.14 -6.59 19.33
N ASP A 176 -15.14 -6.93 18.52
CA ASP A 176 -15.28 -7.92 17.43
C ASP A 176 -15.50 -9.34 17.95
N VAL A 177 -14.90 -9.68 19.09
CA VAL A 177 -15.12 -10.96 19.79
C VAL A 177 -16.46 -10.97 20.55
N GLY A 178 -17.17 -9.85 20.63
CA GLY A 178 -18.46 -9.72 21.32
C GLY A 178 -18.36 -9.58 22.85
N ASN A 179 -17.17 -9.33 23.39
CA ASN A 179 -16.95 -9.17 24.82
C ASN A 179 -17.12 -7.71 25.25
N ILE A 180 -18.37 -7.33 25.53
CA ILE A 180 -18.77 -5.94 25.82
C ILE A 180 -18.15 -5.41 27.12
N GLU A 181 -18.06 -6.24 28.17
CA GLU A 181 -17.49 -5.81 29.47
C GLU A 181 -16.03 -5.42 29.34
N MET A 182 -15.24 -6.23 28.63
CA MET A 182 -13.83 -5.94 28.39
C MET A 182 -13.64 -4.74 27.46
N ARG A 183 -14.51 -4.57 26.45
CA ARG A 183 -14.52 -3.37 25.62
C ARG A 183 -14.70 -2.11 26.47
N GLU A 184 -15.69 -2.09 27.36
CA GLU A 184 -15.95 -0.93 28.23
C GLU A 184 -14.80 -0.65 29.19
N TYR A 185 -14.18 -1.71 29.74
CA TYR A 185 -13.00 -1.58 30.58
C TYR A 185 -11.85 -0.88 29.84
N PHE A 186 -11.52 -1.33 28.63
CA PHE A 186 -10.45 -0.73 27.83
C PHE A 186 -10.79 0.69 27.37
N MET A 187 -12.05 0.97 27.02
CA MET A 187 -12.49 2.33 26.68
C MET A 187 -12.37 3.30 27.87
N LYS A 188 -12.60 2.85 29.11
CA LYS A 188 -12.36 3.67 30.30
C LYS A 188 -10.87 4.00 30.48
N LEU A 189 -9.99 3.03 30.24
CA LEU A 189 -8.53 3.25 30.30
C LEU A 189 -8.03 4.19 29.21
N PHE A 190 -8.55 4.04 27.99
CA PHE A 190 -8.31 4.96 26.88
C PHE A 190 -8.66 6.41 27.27
N ASN A 191 -9.88 6.66 27.74
CA ASN A 191 -10.33 7.99 28.14
C ASN A 191 -9.48 8.56 29.29
N LYS A 192 -9.12 7.71 30.27
CA LYS A 192 -8.26 8.11 31.39
C LYS A 192 -6.89 8.61 30.91
N ASN A 193 -6.30 7.96 29.92
CA ASN A 193 -4.99 8.37 29.39
C ASN A 193 -5.08 9.61 28.48
N LEU A 194 -6.17 9.77 27.72
CA LEU A 194 -6.47 11.03 27.02
C LEU A 194 -6.59 12.20 27.99
N GLU A 195 -7.30 12.03 29.09
CA GLU A 195 -7.44 13.07 30.11
C GLU A 195 -6.11 13.41 30.78
N LYS A 196 -5.27 12.41 31.09
CA LYS A 196 -3.92 12.64 31.61
C LYS A 196 -3.06 13.45 30.65
N HIS A 197 -3.08 13.10 29.36
CA HIS A 197 -2.35 13.85 28.34
C HIS A 197 -2.88 15.28 28.17
N ALA A 198 -4.20 15.47 28.18
CA ALA A 198 -4.79 16.81 28.14
C ALA A 198 -4.42 17.64 29.38
N ASN A 199 -4.39 17.00 30.56
CA ASN A 199 -4.01 17.63 31.82
C ASN A 199 -2.52 17.97 31.86
N SER A 200 -1.63 17.14 31.29
CA SER A 200 -0.19 17.42 31.26
C SER A 200 0.16 18.64 30.39
N ARG A 201 -0.70 19.01 29.43
CA ARG A 201 -0.52 20.21 28.60
C ARG A 201 -1.01 21.51 29.26
N GLN A 202 -1.84 21.42 30.29
CA GLN A 202 -2.35 22.59 30.99
C GLN A 202 -1.52 22.88 32.24
N TRP A 203 -0.71 23.93 32.18
CA TRP A 203 0.08 24.39 33.32
C TRP A 203 -0.70 25.43 34.13
N GLY A 204 -0.98 25.15 35.41
CA GLY A 204 -1.60 26.10 36.34
C GLY A 204 -2.62 25.49 37.30
N ALA A 205 -2.88 26.19 38.40
CA ALA A 205 -3.86 25.78 39.41
C ALA A 205 -5.29 25.82 38.82
N ARG A 206 -6.01 24.69 38.91
CA ARG A 206 -7.44 24.66 38.58
C ARG A 206 -8.23 25.16 39.77
N ILE A 207 -9.05 26.18 39.54
CA ILE A 207 -10.07 26.58 40.51
C ILE A 207 -11.13 25.49 40.51
N LEU A 208 -11.09 24.61 41.51
CA LEU A 208 -12.20 23.73 41.85
C LEU A 208 -13.29 24.62 42.47
N SER A 209 -14.15 25.21 41.65
CA SER A 209 -15.30 25.94 42.19
C SER A 209 -16.29 24.92 42.76
N SER A 210 -16.62 25.07 44.04
CA SER A 210 -17.66 24.27 44.70
C SER A 210 -19.03 24.74 44.19
N GLY A 211 -19.49 24.12 43.12
CA GLY A 211 -20.87 24.27 42.63
C GLY A 211 -21.88 23.59 43.56
N PRO A 212 -23.18 23.91 43.43
CA PRO A 212 -24.26 23.34 44.25
C PRO A 212 -24.42 21.81 44.15
N PHE A 213 -23.68 21.14 43.27
CA PHE A 213 -23.66 19.68 43.09
C PHE A 213 -22.33 19.02 43.46
N ALA A 214 -21.41 19.75 44.10
CA ALA A 214 -20.16 19.14 44.57
C ALA A 214 -20.44 18.16 45.72
N ILE A 215 -19.96 16.92 45.58
CA ILE A 215 -20.09 15.88 46.61
C ILE A 215 -19.29 16.33 47.84
N ARG A 216 -19.97 16.43 48.99
CA ARG A 216 -19.34 16.68 50.30
C ARG A 216 -18.84 15.39 50.92
#